data_AF-A0A9D5TFX2-F1
#
_entry.id   AF-A0A9D5TFX2-F1
#
_cell.length_a   1.000
_cell.length_b   1.000
_cell.length_c   1.000
_cell.angle_alpha   90.00
_cell.angle_beta   90.00
_cell.angle_gamma   90.00
#
_symmetry.space_group_name_H-M   'P 1'
#
loop_
_entity.id
_entity.type
_entity.pdbx_description
1 polymer ?
#
loop_
_entity_poly.entity_id
_entity_poly.type
_entity_poly.pdbx_seq_one_letter_code
_entity_poly.pdbx_strand_id
1 'polypeptide(L)'
;MLIVTAKLSRRKLALWGAAAAGLLCCALLLSSAPGQPALGPETNVVSLKGIKTNEDRIRFLSAYGWQVVDEPTAVEELLVPDEFDESYQDYLSLQAEQGFDLTRLAGKRLKRYTYQIFNYPTGQQDVQVNLLIYKNTVVGGEVLSSKLDGLLHGLAMPTQ
;
A
#
# COMPACT_ATOMS: atom_id res chain seq x y z
N MET A 1 -7.79 -21.07 -33.52
CA MET A 1 -7.01 -21.20 -32.27
C MET A 1 -5.54 -21.11 -32.62
N LEU A 2 -4.88 -20.01 -32.26
CA LEU A 2 -3.44 -19.82 -32.44
C LEU A 2 -2.91 -19.23 -31.13
N ILE A 3 -2.22 -20.08 -30.39
CA ILE A 3 -1.46 -19.72 -29.19
C ILE A 3 -0.16 -19.10 -29.68
N VAL A 4 0.06 -17.82 -29.38
CA VAL A 4 1.36 -17.18 -29.59
C VAL A 4 1.97 -16.90 -28.22
N THR A 5 2.90 -17.77 -27.84
CA THR A 5 3.80 -17.60 -26.71
C THR A 5 4.98 -16.73 -27.14
N ALA A 6 5.15 -15.55 -26.55
CA ALA A 6 6.39 -14.77 -26.66
C ALA A 6 7.20 -14.93 -25.37
N LYS A 7 8.28 -15.72 -25.46
CA LYS A 7 9.38 -15.78 -24.48
C LYS A 7 10.14 -14.44 -24.51
N LEU A 8 10.13 -13.68 -23.42
CA LEU A 8 11.01 -12.52 -23.28
C LEU A 8 12.31 -12.93 -22.55
N SER A 9 13.43 -12.67 -23.22
CA SER A 9 14.78 -13.14 -22.90
C SER A 9 15.44 -12.42 -21.72
N ARG A 10 16.04 -13.17 -20.79
CA ARG A 10 16.86 -12.71 -19.65
C ARG A 10 18.25 -12.15 -20.04
N ARG A 11 18.35 -11.27 -21.04
CA ARG A 11 19.65 -10.80 -21.59
C ARG A 11 19.88 -9.29 -21.53
N LYS A 12 19.44 -8.61 -20.47
CA LYS A 12 19.89 -7.25 -20.13
C LYS A 12 20.24 -7.08 -18.64
N LEU A 13 20.90 -8.11 -18.08
CA LEU A 13 21.45 -8.11 -16.71
C LEU A 13 22.98 -7.91 -16.67
N ALA A 14 23.58 -7.38 -17.74
CA ALA A 14 25.02 -7.14 -17.77
C ALA A 14 25.31 -5.81 -18.46
N LEU A 15 25.26 -4.73 -17.69
CA LEU A 15 25.94 -3.44 -17.92
C LEU A 15 25.47 -2.51 -16.79
N TRP A 16 26.03 -2.66 -15.59
CA TRP A 16 26.27 -1.64 -14.55
C TRP A 16 26.90 -2.38 -13.35
N GLY A 17 28.14 -2.83 -13.57
CA GLY A 17 28.96 -3.45 -12.54
C GLY A 17 30.41 -3.03 -12.76
N ALA A 18 30.79 -1.88 -12.17
CA ALA A 18 32.16 -1.54 -11.80
C ALA A 18 32.19 -0.17 -11.08
N ALA A 19 31.99 -0.15 -9.77
CA ALA A 19 32.57 0.84 -8.87
C ALA A 19 32.48 0.32 -7.42
N ALA A 20 33.28 -0.69 -7.11
CA ALA A 20 33.52 -1.13 -5.74
C ALA A 20 35.03 -1.06 -5.49
N ALA A 21 35.47 -0.15 -4.63
CA ALA A 21 36.50 -0.38 -3.61
C ALA A 21 36.91 0.94 -2.93
N GLY A 22 36.72 0.99 -1.60
CA GLY A 22 37.67 1.63 -0.69
C GLY A 22 37.42 3.09 -0.31
N LEU A 23 36.64 3.30 0.76
CA LEU A 23 36.95 4.33 1.77
C LEU A 23 36.16 4.05 3.06
N LEU A 24 36.56 2.96 3.72
CA LEU A 24 36.40 2.78 5.15
C LEU A 24 37.62 3.45 5.79
N CYS A 25 37.50 4.70 6.26
CA CYS A 25 38.40 5.29 7.25
C CYS A 25 37.85 6.63 7.76
N CYS A 26 37.47 6.62 9.03
CA CYS A 26 37.67 7.69 10.01
C CYS A 26 37.32 9.14 9.60
N ALA A 27 36.08 9.53 9.89
CA ALA A 27 35.78 10.89 10.32
C ALA A 27 35.06 10.86 11.69
N LEU A 28 35.73 10.27 12.69
CA LEU A 28 35.60 10.73 14.06
C LEU A 28 36.37 12.05 14.13
N LEU A 29 35.69 13.16 13.85
CA LEU A 29 36.05 14.45 14.40
C LEU A 29 34.79 15.07 14.99
N LEU A 30 34.79 15.05 16.32
CA LEU A 30 33.90 15.79 17.20
C LEU A 30 33.73 17.23 16.71
N SER A 31 32.49 17.63 16.47
CA SER A 31 32.09 19.03 16.45
C SER A 31 30.70 19.11 17.06
N SER A 32 30.67 19.55 18.31
CA SER A 32 29.49 19.94 19.06
C SER A 32 28.77 21.08 18.35
N ALA A 33 27.54 20.85 17.88
CA ALA A 33 26.57 21.88 17.54
C ALA A 33 25.18 21.44 18.00
N PRO A 34 24.40 22.32 18.64
CA PRO A 34 23.13 21.98 19.28
C PRO A 34 22.02 21.86 18.22
N GLY A 35 21.12 20.90 18.42
CA GLY A 35 19.89 20.80 17.66
C GLY A 35 20.05 20.09 16.33
N GLN A 36 20.10 18.76 16.36
CA GLN A 36 19.34 18.04 15.35
C GLN A 36 17.90 18.52 15.51
N PRO A 37 17.25 19.12 14.49
CA PRO A 37 15.81 19.08 14.49
C PRO A 37 15.50 17.59 14.54
N ALA A 38 14.85 17.15 15.62
CA ALA A 38 14.11 15.91 15.57
C ALA A 38 13.31 16.01 14.28
N LEU A 39 13.58 15.12 13.33
CA LEU A 39 12.62 14.82 12.28
C LEU A 39 11.40 14.32 13.05
N GLY A 40 10.54 15.27 13.44
CA GLY A 40 9.19 14.99 13.85
C GLY A 40 8.57 14.15 12.73
N PRO A 41 7.60 13.29 13.07
CA PRO A 41 7.03 12.36 12.10
C PRO A 41 6.70 13.15 10.83
N GLU A 42 7.44 12.88 9.75
CA GLU A 42 7.11 13.45 8.45
C GLU A 42 5.73 12.90 8.15
N THR A 43 4.72 13.75 8.33
CA THR A 43 3.37 13.49 7.88
C THR A 43 3.44 13.50 6.37
N ASN A 44 3.89 12.38 5.82
CA ASN A 44 3.97 12.16 4.39
C ASN A 44 2.53 12.21 3.90
N VAL A 45 2.11 13.36 3.37
CA VAL A 45 0.74 13.56 2.88
C VAL A 45 0.61 12.71 1.62
N VAL A 46 0.12 11.49 1.77
CA VAL A 46 -0.09 10.57 0.64
C VAL A 46 -1.22 11.12 -0.22
N SER A 47 -0.93 11.40 -1.49
CA SER A 47 -1.96 11.86 -2.43
C SER A 47 -2.95 10.72 -2.73
N LEU A 48 -4.22 10.95 -2.41
CA LEU A 48 -5.30 10.00 -2.71
C LEU A 48 -5.68 9.97 -4.20
N LYS A 49 -5.30 10.98 -4.98
CA LYS A 49 -5.74 11.16 -6.39
C LYS A 49 -4.65 10.77 -7.38
N GLY A 50 -5.09 10.41 -8.58
CA GLY A 50 -4.20 10.12 -9.70
C GLY A 50 -3.73 8.67 -9.76
N ILE A 51 -4.41 7.77 -9.03
CA ILE A 51 -4.08 6.35 -8.99
C ILE A 51 -4.70 5.67 -10.21
N LYS A 52 -3.94 5.58 -11.32
CA LYS A 52 -4.44 5.08 -12.60
C LYS A 52 -3.87 3.71 -12.93
N THR A 53 -2.56 3.53 -12.72
CA THR A 53 -1.86 2.31 -13.09
C THR A 53 -1.55 1.44 -11.88
N ASN A 54 -1.01 0.25 -12.13
CA ASN A 54 -0.56 -0.65 -11.06
C ASN A 54 0.61 -0.03 -10.28
N GLU A 55 1.54 0.61 -10.98
CA GLU A 55 2.67 1.31 -10.40
C GLU A 55 2.22 2.45 -9.47
N ASP A 56 1.14 3.16 -9.80
CA ASP A 56 0.58 4.18 -8.92
C ASP A 56 0.03 3.57 -7.61
N ARG A 57 -0.62 2.41 -7.69
CA ARG A 57 -1.14 1.69 -6.51
C ARG A 57 -0.01 1.19 -5.61
N ILE A 58 1.03 0.60 -6.21
CA ILE A 58 2.22 0.14 -5.46
C ILE A 58 2.92 1.34 -4.81
N ARG A 59 3.08 2.45 -5.53
CA ARG A 59 3.66 3.68 -4.97
C ARG A 59 2.83 4.22 -3.81
N PHE A 60 1.51 4.22 -3.94
CA PHE A 60 0.59 4.63 -2.88
C PHE A 60 0.76 3.75 -1.64
N LEU A 61 0.76 2.42 -1.77
CA LEU A 61 0.97 1.48 -0.67
C LEU A 61 2.36 1.63 -0.04
N SER A 62 3.39 1.83 -0.85
CA SER A 62 4.75 2.08 -0.37
C SER A 62 4.87 3.37 0.43
N ALA A 63 4.05 4.39 0.15
CA ALA A 63 4.03 5.63 0.94
C ALA A 63 3.45 5.39 2.36
N TYR A 64 2.64 4.35 2.54
CA TYR A 64 2.23 3.84 3.85
C TYR A 64 3.24 2.87 4.49
N GLY A 65 4.35 2.58 3.80
CA GLY A 65 5.40 1.66 4.25
C GLY A 65 5.15 0.19 3.89
N TRP A 66 4.12 -0.12 3.10
CA TRP A 66 3.82 -1.51 2.71
C TRP A 66 4.69 -1.98 1.55
N GLN A 67 5.20 -3.21 1.67
CA GLN A 67 5.81 -3.97 0.58
C GLN A 67 4.86 -5.08 0.16
N VAL A 68 4.50 -5.08 -1.11
CA VAL A 68 3.48 -5.97 -1.66
C VAL A 68 3.97 -6.71 -2.91
N VAL A 69 3.24 -7.73 -3.33
CA VAL A 69 3.40 -8.36 -4.64
C VAL A 69 3.28 -7.36 -5.79
N ASP A 70 4.00 -7.63 -6.88
CA ASP A 70 4.06 -6.75 -8.05
C ASP A 70 2.72 -6.59 -8.77
N GLU A 71 1.80 -7.55 -8.69
CA GLU A 71 0.47 -7.47 -9.32
C GLU A 71 -0.62 -7.82 -8.30
N PRO A 72 -1.82 -7.22 -8.41
CA PRO A 72 -2.90 -7.53 -7.48
C PRO A 72 -3.30 -9.01 -7.61
N THR A 73 -3.52 -9.66 -6.47
CA THR A 73 -4.00 -11.04 -6.41
C THR A 73 -5.47 -11.15 -6.78
N ALA A 74 -6.24 -10.08 -6.60
CA ALA A 74 -7.63 -9.97 -7.03
C ALA A 74 -7.99 -8.54 -7.46
N VAL A 75 -8.90 -8.44 -8.43
CA VAL A 75 -9.53 -7.18 -8.86
C VAL A 75 -11.02 -7.40 -8.97
N GLU A 76 -11.80 -6.64 -8.20
CA GLU A 76 -13.25 -6.81 -8.11
C GLU A 76 -13.96 -5.47 -8.29
N GLU A 77 -15.15 -5.49 -8.89
CA GLU A 77 -16.03 -4.33 -8.92
C GLU A 77 -17.06 -4.46 -7.80
N LEU A 78 -17.06 -3.48 -6.88
CA LEU A 78 -17.95 -3.45 -5.73
C LEU A 78 -19.01 -2.37 -5.94
N LEU A 79 -20.29 -2.72 -5.73
CA LEU A 79 -21.35 -1.74 -5.64
C LEU A 79 -21.47 -1.29 -4.18
N VAL A 80 -21.28 0.00 -3.92
CA VAL A 80 -21.62 0.57 -2.61
C VAL A 80 -23.14 0.52 -2.48
N PRO A 81 -23.68 -0.05 -1.39
CA PRO A 81 -25.11 -0.07 -1.15
C PRO A 81 -25.74 1.32 -1.26
N ASP A 82 -27.01 1.36 -1.70
CA ASP A 82 -27.79 2.60 -1.69
C ASP A 82 -28.18 3.02 -0.26
N GLU A 83 -28.37 2.03 0.62
CA GLU A 83 -28.68 2.18 2.04
C GLU A 83 -27.70 1.36 2.88
N PHE A 84 -27.30 1.90 4.04
CA PHE A 84 -26.35 1.25 4.95
C PHE A 84 -27.09 0.79 6.21
N ASP A 85 -27.15 -0.52 6.40
CA ASP A 85 -27.70 -1.11 7.62
C ASP A 85 -26.64 -1.21 8.73
N GLU A 86 -27.07 -1.67 9.91
CA GLU A 86 -26.20 -1.81 11.08
C GLU A 86 -25.02 -2.76 10.82
N SER A 87 -25.15 -3.73 9.91
CA SER A 87 -24.07 -4.67 9.60
C SER A 87 -22.91 -4.02 8.83
N TYR A 88 -23.17 -2.88 8.18
CA TYR A 88 -22.17 -2.12 7.44
C TYR A 88 -21.48 -1.04 8.29
N GLN A 89 -22.01 -0.76 9.49
CA GLN A 89 -21.58 0.36 10.32
C GLN A 89 -20.11 0.24 10.75
N ASP A 90 -19.66 -0.95 11.16
CA ASP A 90 -18.27 -1.18 11.56
C ASP A 90 -17.30 -0.92 10.39
N TYR A 91 -17.69 -1.33 9.18
CA TYR A 91 -16.90 -1.08 7.99
C TYR A 91 -16.85 0.41 7.64
N LEU A 92 -17.97 1.15 7.75
CA LEU A 92 -17.96 2.60 7.56
C LEU A 92 -17.08 3.30 8.59
N SER A 93 -17.16 2.90 9.85
CA SER A 93 -16.36 3.45 10.94
C SER A 93 -14.86 3.25 10.68
N LEU A 94 -14.44 2.04 10.30
CA LEU A 94 -13.06 1.75 9.92
C LEU A 94 -12.54 2.65 8.78
N GLN A 95 -13.37 2.92 7.78
CA GLN A 95 -12.98 3.78 6.67
C GLN A 95 -12.97 5.26 7.09
N ALA A 96 -13.91 5.69 7.92
CA ALA A 96 -14.01 7.04 8.45
C ALA A 96 -12.84 7.43 9.35
N GLU A 97 -12.33 6.49 10.16
CA GLU A 97 -11.12 6.68 10.98
C GLU A 97 -9.88 7.05 10.14
N GLN A 98 -9.85 6.62 8.88
CA GLN A 98 -8.79 6.92 7.92
C GLN A 98 -9.07 8.20 7.10
N GLY A 99 -10.20 8.86 7.36
CA GLY A 99 -10.66 10.04 6.64
C GLY A 99 -11.44 9.74 5.36
N PHE A 100 -11.87 8.49 5.15
CA PHE A 100 -12.68 8.11 4.00
C PHE A 100 -14.17 8.11 4.34
N ASP A 101 -14.98 8.73 3.48
CA ASP A 101 -16.44 8.76 3.63
C ASP A 101 -17.11 8.02 2.46
N LEU A 102 -17.36 6.73 2.66
CA LEU A 102 -18.01 5.87 1.67
C LEU A 102 -19.51 6.17 1.50
N THR A 103 -20.14 6.84 2.46
CA THR A 103 -21.59 7.14 2.38
C THR A 103 -21.90 8.07 1.21
N ARG A 104 -20.94 8.94 0.85
CA ARG A 104 -21.01 9.83 -0.32
C ARG A 104 -20.93 9.10 -1.66
N LEU A 105 -20.60 7.83 -1.63
CA LEU A 105 -20.49 6.95 -2.78
C LEU A 105 -21.62 5.92 -2.86
N ALA A 106 -22.72 6.11 -2.11
CA ALA A 106 -23.91 5.28 -2.21
C ALA A 106 -24.37 5.08 -3.67
N GLY A 107 -24.70 3.83 -4.01
CA GLY A 107 -25.09 3.42 -5.36
C GLY A 107 -23.98 3.54 -6.42
N LYS A 108 -22.72 3.85 -6.04
CA LYS A 108 -21.59 3.92 -6.99
C LYS A 108 -20.83 2.61 -7.03
N ARG A 109 -20.21 2.35 -8.18
CA ARG A 109 -19.30 1.22 -8.38
C ARG A 109 -17.85 1.64 -8.14
N LEU A 110 -17.17 0.89 -7.29
CA LEU A 110 -15.75 1.02 -6.95
C LEU A 110 -14.99 -0.16 -7.54
N LYS A 111 -13.67 -0.02 -7.70
CA LYS A 111 -12.79 -1.17 -7.89
C LYS A 111 -12.04 -1.46 -6.60
N ARG A 112 -12.07 -2.71 -6.15
CA ARG A 112 -11.18 -3.24 -5.11
C ARG A 112 -9.99 -3.91 -5.76
N TYR A 113 -8.79 -3.51 -5.36
CA TYR A 113 -7.54 -4.19 -5.71
C TYR A 113 -6.94 -4.80 -4.45
N THR A 114 -6.71 -6.10 -4.48
CA THR A 114 -6.12 -6.84 -3.36
C THR A 114 -4.67 -7.18 -3.66
N TYR A 115 -3.79 -6.94 -2.70
CA TYR A 115 -2.38 -7.30 -2.78
C TYR A 115 -1.93 -8.08 -1.56
N GLN A 116 -1.06 -9.07 -1.75
CA GLN A 116 -0.36 -9.74 -0.65
C GLN A 116 0.74 -8.83 -0.08
N ILE A 117 0.79 -8.69 1.25
CA ILE A 117 1.84 -7.97 1.99
C ILE A 117 2.96 -8.93 2.40
N PHE A 118 4.21 -8.44 2.41
CA PHE A 118 5.40 -9.20 2.81
C PHE A 118 6.08 -8.68 4.09
N ASN A 119 5.77 -7.47 4.54
CA ASN A 119 6.48 -6.81 5.64
C ASN A 119 5.57 -6.45 6.81
N TYR A 120 4.53 -7.25 7.09
CA TYR A 120 3.64 -7.00 8.21
C TYR A 120 4.43 -7.03 9.55
N PRO A 121 4.33 -6.02 10.43
CA PRO A 121 5.26 -5.84 11.56
C PRO A 121 5.38 -7.03 12.52
N THR A 122 4.31 -7.80 12.73
CA THR A 122 4.32 -8.96 13.64
C THR A 122 4.92 -10.22 13.01
N GLY A 123 5.31 -10.19 11.74
CA GLY A 123 5.79 -11.36 10.99
C GLY A 123 4.68 -12.31 10.54
N GLN A 124 3.41 -11.92 10.71
CA GLN A 124 2.27 -12.70 10.26
C GLN A 124 2.27 -12.88 8.74
N GLN A 125 1.98 -14.11 8.30
CA GLN A 125 1.84 -14.48 6.88
C GLN A 125 0.38 -14.44 6.45
N ASP A 126 0.15 -14.35 5.13
CA ASP A 126 -1.17 -14.30 4.49
C ASP A 126 -1.95 -13.01 4.81
N VAL A 127 -1.21 -11.93 5.11
CA VAL A 127 -1.76 -10.59 5.28
C VAL A 127 -1.92 -9.93 3.91
N GLN A 128 -3.07 -9.33 3.66
CA GLN A 128 -3.42 -8.66 2.42
C GLN A 128 -3.81 -7.21 2.68
N VAL A 129 -3.68 -6.37 1.65
CA VAL A 129 -4.22 -5.02 1.63
C VAL A 129 -5.19 -4.86 0.47
N ASN A 130 -6.33 -4.26 0.77
CA ASN A 130 -7.33 -3.86 -0.20
C ASN A 130 -7.25 -2.35 -0.41
N LEU A 131 -7.25 -1.93 -1.67
CA LEU A 131 -7.47 -0.54 -2.06
C LEU A 131 -8.81 -0.39 -2.79
N LEU A 132 -9.66 0.50 -2.29
CA LEU A 132 -10.90 0.89 -2.96
C LEU A 132 -10.66 2.13 -3.80
N ILE A 133 -10.90 2.03 -5.10
CA ILE A 133 -10.63 3.11 -6.05
C ILE A 133 -11.92 3.48 -6.80
N TYR A 134 -12.25 4.76 -6.75
CA TYR A 134 -13.31 5.37 -7.55
C TYR A 134 -12.75 6.52 -8.37
N LYS A 135 -12.92 6.47 -9.70
CA LYS A 135 -12.43 7.50 -10.64
C LYS A 135 -10.96 7.91 -10.37
N ASN A 136 -10.06 6.93 -10.29
CA ASN A 136 -8.62 7.11 -10.04
C ASN A 136 -8.29 7.80 -8.70
N THR A 137 -9.20 7.72 -7.73
CA THR A 137 -9.02 8.25 -6.37
C THR A 137 -9.19 7.11 -5.39
N VAL A 138 -8.27 6.98 -4.44
CA VAL A 138 -8.43 6.08 -3.30
C VAL A 138 -9.51 6.64 -2.40
N VAL A 139 -10.54 5.85 -2.16
CA VAL A 139 -11.72 6.22 -1.37
C VAL A 139 -11.92 5.29 -0.17
N GLY A 140 -10.97 4.40 0.06
CA GLY A 140 -10.99 3.45 1.15
C GLY A 140 -9.88 2.42 1.00
N GLY A 141 -9.64 1.67 2.06
CA GLY A 141 -8.75 0.54 2.06
C GLY A 141 -8.60 -0.05 3.46
N GLU A 142 -8.15 -1.29 3.49
CA GLU A 142 -7.97 -2.02 4.73
C GLU A 142 -6.87 -3.08 4.58
N VAL A 143 -6.23 -3.41 5.68
CA VAL A 143 -5.30 -4.53 5.81
C VAL A 143 -6.00 -5.63 6.59
N LEU A 144 -5.95 -6.85 6.08
CA LEU A 144 -6.64 -7.99 6.64
C LEU A 144 -5.86 -9.30 6.51
N SER A 145 -6.18 -10.27 7.37
CA SER A 145 -5.71 -11.66 7.27
C SER A 145 -6.90 -12.57 7.04
N SER A 146 -6.74 -13.59 6.18
CA SER A 146 -7.76 -14.64 6.02
C SER A 146 -7.73 -15.69 7.14
N LYS A 147 -6.79 -15.59 8.09
CA LYS A 147 -6.68 -16.50 9.24
C LYS A 147 -7.67 -16.11 10.35
N LEU A 148 -7.95 -17.09 11.21
CA LEU A 148 -8.92 -17.02 12.32
C LEU A 148 -8.63 -15.94 13.37
N ASP A 149 -7.46 -15.30 13.30
CA ASP A 149 -7.03 -14.22 14.18
C ASP A 149 -7.75 -12.89 13.90
N GLY A 150 -8.53 -12.79 12.81
CA GLY A 150 -9.47 -11.68 12.61
C GLY A 150 -8.77 -10.33 12.41
N LEU A 151 -7.53 -10.35 11.91
CA LEU A 151 -6.78 -9.13 11.63
C LEU A 151 -7.56 -8.26 10.64
N LEU A 152 -7.95 -7.06 11.07
CA LEU A 152 -8.56 -6.05 10.24
C LEU A 152 -8.22 -4.68 10.80
N HIS A 153 -7.55 -3.84 10.02
CA HIS A 153 -7.27 -2.45 10.37
C HIS A 153 -7.09 -1.58 9.13
N GLY A 154 -6.97 -0.26 9.33
CA GLY A 154 -6.77 0.69 8.23
C GLY A 154 -5.40 0.58 7.56
N LEU A 155 -5.16 1.44 6.56
CA LEU A 155 -3.93 1.43 5.76
C LEU A 155 -2.67 1.85 6.53
N ALA A 156 -2.79 2.53 7.66
CA ALA A 156 -1.64 2.88 8.47
C ALA A 156 -0.94 1.62 9.02
N MET A 157 0.38 1.56 8.88
CA MET A 157 1.15 0.50 9.53
C MET A 157 0.93 0.54 11.05
N PRO A 158 0.61 -0.60 11.68
CA PRO A 158 0.43 -0.66 13.11
C PRO A 158 1.80 -0.49 13.80
N THR A 159 1.84 0.36 14.82
CA THR A 159 2.97 0.44 15.75
C THR A 159 2.93 -0.75 16.70
N GLN A 160 4.06 -1.45 16.86
CA GLN A 160 4.26 -2.48 17.89
C GLN A 160 4.26 -1.88 19.29
#